data_AF-A0A524K246-F1
#
_entry.id   AF-A0A524K246-F1
#
_cell.length_a   1.000
_cell.length_b   1.000
_cell.length_c   1.000
_cell.angle_alpha   90.00
_cell.angle_beta   90.00
_cell.angle_gamma   90.00
#
_symmetry.space_group_name_H-M   'P 1'
#
loop_
_entity.id
_entity.type
_entity.pdbx_description
1 polymer ?
#
loop_
_entity_poly.entity_id
_entity_poly.type
_entity_poly.pdbx_seq_one_letter_code
_entity_poly.pdbx_strand_id
1 'polypeptide(L)'
;MWLKLICSCLAVVWVSGSFAACQKQHALQADMVLKNGSIYTVDGRQPWAQALAVRNGKFIYVGTASGAEKYIGRRTKVVDLGGKLVLPGFIDSHCH
;
A
#
# COMPACT_ATOMS: atom_id res chain seq x y z
N MET A 1 -11.52 58.62 -46.10
CA MET A 1 -11.16 59.44 -44.93
C MET A 1 -11.37 58.56 -43.69
N TRP A 2 -10.27 58.09 -43.08
CA TRP A 2 -10.14 57.41 -41.78
C TRP A 2 -11.01 56.16 -41.51
N LEU A 3 -10.48 54.93 -41.64
CA LEU A 3 -9.56 54.17 -40.77
C LEU A 3 -10.35 53.15 -39.92
N LYS A 4 -10.09 51.86 -40.16
CA LYS A 4 -9.97 50.75 -39.17
C LYS A 4 -9.78 49.45 -39.97
N LEU A 5 -8.53 49.13 -40.32
CA LEU A 5 -7.64 48.23 -39.56
C LEU A 5 -8.11 46.77 -39.62
N ILE A 6 -7.56 46.07 -40.60
CA ILE A 6 -7.47 44.62 -40.68
C ILE A 6 -6.53 44.17 -39.56
N CYS A 7 -7.00 43.32 -38.65
CA CYS A 7 -6.12 42.50 -37.83
C CYS A 7 -6.73 41.10 -37.76
N SER A 8 -6.27 40.29 -38.71
CA SER A 8 -6.29 38.83 -38.68
C SER A 8 -5.65 38.32 -37.38
N CYS A 9 -5.91 37.03 -37.12
CA CYS A 9 -5.17 36.11 -36.27
C CYS A 9 -5.82 35.72 -34.94
N LEU A 10 -6.24 34.45 -34.96
CA LEU A 10 -6.08 33.46 -33.89
C LEU A 10 -7.14 33.53 -32.80
N ALA A 11 -8.23 32.82 -33.08
CA ALA A 11 -8.99 32.12 -32.06
C ALA A 11 -8.00 31.32 -31.17
N VAL A 12 -7.70 31.87 -30.00
CA VAL A 12 -7.04 31.13 -28.92
C VAL A 12 -8.05 30.11 -28.44
N VAL A 13 -8.04 28.93 -29.04
CA VAL A 13 -8.66 27.74 -28.48
C VAL A 13 -7.91 27.47 -27.19
N TRP A 14 -8.51 27.83 -26.06
CA TRP A 14 -8.12 27.30 -24.76
C TRP A 14 -8.36 25.80 -24.80
N VAL A 15 -7.37 25.04 -25.23
CA VAL A 15 -7.33 23.60 -25.02
C VAL A 15 -7.16 23.43 -23.52
N SER A 16 -8.29 23.30 -22.83
CA SER A 16 -8.37 22.76 -21.47
C SER A 16 -7.93 21.30 -21.52
N GLY A 17 -6.63 21.10 -21.73
CA GLY A 17 -6.00 19.80 -21.68
C GLY A 17 -6.01 19.34 -20.23
N SER A 18 -7.10 18.69 -19.82
CA SER A 18 -7.11 17.87 -18.63
C SER A 18 -6.12 16.73 -18.84
N PHE A 19 -4.86 16.97 -18.51
CA PHE A 19 -3.89 15.90 -18.27
C PHE A 19 -4.40 15.13 -17.05
N ALA A 20 -5.26 14.15 -17.29
CA ALA A 20 -5.52 13.09 -16.33
C ALA A 20 -4.24 12.26 -16.22
N ALA A 21 -3.26 12.80 -15.50
CA ALA A 21 -2.14 12.03 -15.01
C ALA A 21 -2.74 10.97 -14.09
N CYS A 22 -2.85 9.75 -14.61
CA CYS A 22 -3.01 8.57 -13.79
C CYS A 22 -1.77 8.48 -12.92
N GLN A 23 -1.78 9.15 -11.77
CA GLN A 23 -0.79 8.88 -10.73
C GLN A 23 -1.01 7.42 -10.34
N LYS A 24 -0.09 6.55 -10.76
CA LYS A 24 0.07 5.24 -10.13
C LYS A 24 0.28 5.51 -8.65
N GLN A 25 -0.80 5.43 -7.88
CA GLN A 25 -0.75 5.48 -6.43
C GLN A 25 0.16 4.32 -6.06
N HIS A 26 1.39 4.63 -5.61
CA HIS A 26 2.31 3.61 -5.18
C HIS A 26 1.68 2.96 -3.95
N ALA A 27 0.99 1.83 -4.16
CA ALA A 27 0.52 0.99 -3.08
C ALA A 27 1.70 0.79 -2.12
N LEU A 28 1.44 1.01 -0.83
CA LEU A 28 2.47 0.88 0.20
C LEU A 28 2.99 -0.57 0.19
N GLN A 29 4.06 -0.82 -0.55
CA GLN A 29 4.71 -2.13 -0.58
C GLN A 29 5.37 -2.39 0.77
N ALA A 30 5.31 -3.64 1.22
CA ALA A 30 5.93 -4.11 2.44
C ALA A 30 7.42 -4.41 2.23
N ASP A 31 8.20 -4.30 3.29
CA ASP A 31 9.56 -4.81 3.32
C ASP A 31 9.54 -6.34 3.46
N MET A 32 8.59 -6.87 4.23
CA MET A 32 8.38 -8.30 4.43
C MET A 32 6.90 -8.67 4.51
N VAL A 33 6.55 -9.82 3.94
CA VAL A 33 5.25 -10.49 4.09
C VAL A 33 5.48 -11.90 4.62
N LEU A 34 4.82 -12.23 5.73
CA LEU A 34 4.71 -13.62 6.19
C LEU A 34 3.32 -14.11 5.81
N LYS A 35 3.20 -15.27 5.15
CA LYS A 35 1.91 -15.82 4.73
C LYS A 35 1.79 -17.31 5.05
N ASN A 36 0.56 -17.82 4.94
CA ASN A 36 0.23 -19.22 5.19
C ASN A 36 0.61 -19.64 6.63
N GLY A 37 0.31 -18.81 7.63
CA GLY A 37 0.53 -19.11 9.04
C GLY A 37 -0.76 -19.17 9.84
N SER A 38 -0.67 -19.66 11.08
CA SER A 38 -1.68 -19.45 12.12
C SER A 38 -1.22 -18.31 13.01
N ILE A 39 -1.70 -17.10 12.76
CA ILE A 39 -1.20 -15.88 13.43
C ILE A 39 -2.21 -15.48 14.50
N TYR A 40 -1.79 -15.52 15.77
CA TYR A 40 -2.62 -15.06 16.89
C TYR A 40 -2.39 -13.56 17.13
N THR A 41 -3.43 -12.75 17.03
CA THR A 41 -3.34 -11.28 17.08
C THR A 41 -3.61 -10.70 18.47
N VAL A 42 -4.24 -11.48 19.36
CA VAL A 42 -4.79 -11.03 20.65
C VAL A 42 -5.92 -9.99 20.52
N ASP A 43 -6.37 -9.67 19.29
CA ASP A 43 -7.55 -8.83 19.07
C ASP A 43 -8.82 -9.67 19.21
N GLY A 44 -9.68 -9.34 20.17
CA GLY A 44 -10.96 -10.05 20.39
C GLY A 44 -11.90 -10.03 19.18
N ARG A 45 -11.77 -9.04 18.28
CA ARG A 45 -12.59 -8.95 17.06
C ARG A 45 -12.03 -9.77 15.90
N GLN A 46 -10.72 -9.99 15.88
CA GLN A 46 -10.05 -10.77 14.86
C GLN A 46 -8.88 -11.56 15.47
N PRO A 47 -9.13 -12.60 16.26
CA PRO A 47 -8.07 -13.28 17.02
C PRO A 47 -7.06 -14.01 16.14
N TRP A 48 -7.46 -14.37 14.92
CA TRP A 48 -6.67 -15.15 13.98
C TRP A 48 -6.48 -14.44 12.64
N ALA A 49 -5.27 -14.59 12.10
CA ALA A 49 -4.91 -14.17 10.75
C ALA A 49 -4.06 -15.25 10.07
N GLN A 50 -3.94 -15.14 8.75
CA GLN A 50 -3.18 -16.06 7.91
C GLN A 50 -1.91 -15.43 7.33
N ALA A 51 -1.86 -14.10 7.30
CA ALA A 51 -0.71 -13.35 6.81
C ALA A 51 -0.59 -11.98 7.50
N LEU A 52 0.64 -11.45 7.50
CA LEU A 52 0.97 -10.11 7.92
C LEU A 52 1.96 -9.46 6.95
N ALA A 53 1.90 -8.13 6.85
CA ALA A 53 2.82 -7.34 6.05
C ALA A 53 3.45 -6.25 6.92
N VAL A 54 4.77 -6.13 6.85
CA VAL A 54 5.57 -5.21 7.67
C VAL A 54 6.30 -4.21 6.78
N ARG A 55 6.26 -2.94 7.16
CA ARG A 55 7.09 -1.88 6.59
C ARG A 55 7.68 -1.01 7.68
N ASN A 56 8.98 -0.72 7.62
CA ASN A 56 9.69 0.08 8.61
C ASN A 56 9.42 -0.37 10.05
N GLY A 57 9.39 -1.69 10.28
CA GLY A 57 9.12 -2.29 11.60
C GLY A 57 7.68 -2.19 12.09
N LYS A 58 6.73 -1.72 11.27
CA LYS A 58 5.30 -1.61 11.62
C LYS A 58 4.44 -2.50 10.75
N PHE A 59 3.39 -3.08 11.32
CA PHE A 59 2.38 -3.79 10.55
C PHE A 59 1.59 -2.81 9.70
N ILE A 60 1.52 -3.06 8.40
CA ILE A 60 0.67 -2.33 7.44
C ILE A 60 -0.51 -3.19 6.96
N TYR A 61 -0.51 -4.48 7.31
CA TYR A 61 -1.60 -5.41 7.07
C TYR A 61 -1.51 -6.61 8.01
N VAL A 62 -2.67 -7.07 8.49
CA VAL A 62 -2.86 -8.33 9.22
C VAL A 62 -4.20 -8.91 8.77
N GLY A 63 -4.23 -10.13 8.22
CA GLY A 63 -5.47 -10.69 7.68
C GLY A 63 -5.28 -11.97 6.88
N THR A 64 -6.02 -12.11 5.79
CA THR A 64 -6.00 -13.29 4.93
C THR A 64 -4.71 -13.36 4.10
N ALA A 65 -4.33 -14.58 3.69
CA ALA A 65 -3.17 -14.75 2.80
C ALA A 65 -3.37 -14.02 1.46
N SER A 66 -4.58 -14.06 0.91
CA SER A 66 -4.91 -13.37 -0.35
C SER A 66 -4.88 -11.84 -0.23
N GLY A 67 -5.26 -11.28 0.92
CA GLY A 67 -5.22 -9.83 1.12
C GLY A 67 -3.80 -9.29 1.22
N ALA A 68 -2.86 -10.09 1.74
CA ALA A 68 -1.45 -9.73 1.85
C ALA A 68 -0.74 -9.58 0.48
N GLU A 69 -1.24 -10.24 -0.57
CA GLU A 69 -0.66 -10.19 -1.92
C GLU A 69 -0.63 -8.74 -2.47
N LYS A 70 -1.55 -7.87 -2.06
CA LYS A 70 -1.60 -6.44 -2.46
C LYS A 70 -0.40 -5.62 -1.97
N TYR A 71 0.32 -6.12 -0.97
CA TYR A 71 1.46 -5.45 -0.34
C TYR A 71 2.81 -5.98 -0.85
N ILE A 72 2.80 -7.01 -1.68
CA ILE A 72 4.01 -7.60 -2.26
C ILE A 72 4.39 -6.79 -3.49
N GLY A 73 5.65 -6.36 -3.55
CA GLY A 73 6.23 -5.99 -4.83
C GLY A 73 7.72 -6.30 -4.89
N ARG A 74 8.43 -5.65 -5.81
CA ARG A 74 9.72 -6.14 -6.33
C ARG A 74 10.81 -6.32 -5.26
N ARG A 75 10.72 -5.60 -4.14
CA ARG A 75 11.70 -5.66 -3.04
C ARG A 75 11.16 -6.34 -1.78
N THR A 76 9.91 -6.80 -1.78
CA THR A 76 9.29 -7.42 -0.61
C THR A 76 9.86 -8.81 -0.40
N LYS A 77 10.37 -9.09 0.80
CA LYS A 77 10.72 -10.45 1.20
C LYS A 77 9.46 -11.22 1.55
N VAL A 78 9.16 -12.29 0.83
CA VAL A 78 8.00 -13.14 1.12
C VAL A 78 8.48 -14.40 1.83
N VAL A 79 7.86 -14.74 2.96
CA VAL A 79 8.13 -15.96 3.72
C VAL A 79 6.83 -16.76 3.81
N ASP A 80 6.88 -17.99 3.31
CA ASP A 80 5.83 -18.98 3.53
C ASP A 80 6.08 -19.67 4.87
N LEU A 81 5.10 -19.60 5.77
CA LEU A 81 5.18 -20.18 7.11
C LEU A 81 4.79 -21.66 7.15
N GLY A 82 4.19 -22.21 6.09
CA GLY A 82 3.83 -23.62 6.02
C GLY A 82 2.88 -24.08 7.14
N GLY A 83 1.94 -23.22 7.54
CA GLY A 83 0.98 -23.46 8.62
C GLY A 83 1.52 -23.26 10.03
N LYS A 84 2.75 -22.77 10.20
CA LYS A 84 3.34 -22.53 11.54
C LYS A 84 2.62 -21.43 12.32
N LEU A 85 2.70 -21.53 13.64
CA LEU A 85 2.15 -20.56 14.58
C LEU A 85 3.02 -19.30 14.68
N VAL A 86 2.38 -18.14 14.68
CA VAL A 86 3.00 -16.84 15.03
C VAL A 86 2.28 -16.27 16.25
N LEU A 87 3.06 -15.89 17.25
CA LEU A 87 2.58 -15.23 18.46
C LEU A 87 3.18 -13.82 18.55
N PRO A 88 2.55 -12.89 19.27
CA PRO A 88 3.24 -11.69 19.73
C PRO A 88 4.50 -12.07 20.50
N GLY A 89 5.55 -11.25 20.36
CA GLY A 89 6.74 -11.41 21.18
C GLY A 89 6.39 -11.33 22.66
N PHE A 90 7.00 -12.17 23.48
CA PHE A 90 6.85 -12.07 24.93
C PHE A 90 7.54 -10.82 25.44
N ILE A 91 6.93 -10.19 26.43
CA ILE A 91 7.47 -9.03 27.12
C ILE A 91 7.67 -9.46 28.57
N ASP A 92 8.90 -9.35 29.04
CA ASP A 92 9.21 -9.47 30.46
C ASP A 92 9.07 -8.08 31.09
N SER A 93 8.12 -7.92 32.00
CA SER A 93 7.89 -6.65 32.67
C SER A 93 8.83 -6.42 33.84
N HIS A 94 9.53 -7.46 34.32
CA HIS A 94 10.36 -7.38 35.50
C HIS A 94 11.34 -8.55 35.59
N CYS A 95 12.61 -8.31 35.26
CA CYS A 95 13.74 -9.21 35.49
C CYS A 95 14.80 -8.55 36.39
N HIS A 96 15.66 -9.36 37.02
CA HIS A 96 16.75 -8.94 37.89
C HIS A 96 18.10 -9.26 37.27
#